data_AF-A0A2E2RPH1-F1
#
_entry.id   AF-A0A2E2RPH1-F1
#
_cell.length_a   1.000
_cell.length_b   1.000
_cell.length_c   1.000
_cell.angle_alpha   90.00
_cell.angle_beta   90.00
_cell.angle_gamma   90.00
#
_symmetry.space_group_name_H-M   'P 1'
#
loop_
_entity.id
_entity.type
_entity.pdbx_description
1 polymer ?
#
loop_
_entity_poly.entity_id
_entity_poly.type
_entity_poly.pdbx_seq_one_letter_code
_entity_poly.pdbx_strand_id
1 'polypeptide(L)'
;MEDKKKSPCHGIVVETRKDGKSTYELECHGNCDKGECDKRSEKDHHGTIIEWCGCEDGERSCNIYVSTDARGRQFIDCFTLGCKEGMECRLVALKREEREGLMRIEWTCACVMLPG
;
A
#
# COMPACT_ATOMS: atom_id res chain seq x y z
N MET A 1 -27.04 -3.00 -17.93
CA MET A 1 -25.63 -2.63 -17.73
C MET A 1 -25.26 -3.17 -16.37
N GLU A 2 -24.38 -4.16 -16.31
CA GLU A 2 -23.78 -4.56 -15.04
C GLU A 2 -22.96 -3.38 -14.55
N ASP A 3 -23.36 -2.77 -13.43
CA ASP A 3 -22.52 -1.82 -12.71
C ASP A 3 -21.21 -2.53 -12.38
N LYS A 4 -20.16 -2.27 -13.18
CA LYS A 4 -18.80 -2.68 -12.87
C LYS A 4 -18.54 -2.20 -11.46
N LYS A 5 -18.47 -3.15 -10.52
CA LYS A 5 -18.18 -2.91 -9.10
C LYS A 5 -16.94 -2.04 -9.05
N LYS A 6 -17.11 -0.73 -8.79
CA LYS A 6 -15.99 0.20 -8.74
C LYS A 6 -15.15 -0.23 -7.55
N SER A 7 -13.98 -0.81 -7.81
CA SER A 7 -13.01 -1.09 -6.74
C SER A 7 -12.50 0.26 -6.23
N PRO A 8 -12.55 0.51 -4.91
CA PRO A 8 -12.01 1.73 -4.33
C PRO A 8 -10.51 1.85 -4.62
N CYS A 9 -10.00 3.07 -4.65
CA CYS A 9 -8.57 3.33 -4.79
C CYS A 9 -7.77 2.60 -3.70
N HIS A 10 -6.78 1.81 -4.11
CA HIS A 10 -5.91 1.05 -3.20
C HIS A 10 -4.53 0.86 -3.81
N GLY A 11 -3.53 0.68 -2.95
CA GLY A 11 -2.18 0.32 -3.32
C GLY A 11 -1.91 -1.17 -3.20
N ILE A 12 -1.08 -1.67 -4.12
CA ILE A 12 -0.37 -2.94 -3.98
C ILE A 12 1.12 -2.61 -3.99
N VAL A 13 1.86 -3.14 -3.02
CA VAL A 13 3.32 -3.04 -3.02
C VAL A 13 3.93 -4.37 -3.41
N VAL A 14 4.74 -4.35 -4.46
CA VAL A 14 5.57 -5.49 -4.86
C VAL A 14 6.88 -5.41 -4.10
N GLU A 15 7.07 -6.30 -3.13
CA GLU A 15 8.37 -6.55 -2.51
C GLU A 15 9.16 -7.54 -3.38
N THR A 16 10.34 -7.13 -3.82
CA THR A 16 11.32 -8.04 -4.40
C THR A 16 12.48 -8.22 -3.43
N ARG A 17 12.69 -9.45 -2.97
CA ARG A 17 13.76 -9.81 -2.04
C ARG A 17 14.82 -10.67 -2.72
N LYS A 18 16.06 -10.20 -2.67
CA LYS A 18 17.25 -10.88 -3.19
C LYS A 18 18.45 -10.62 -2.29
N ASP A 19 19.22 -11.66 -1.98
CA ASP A 19 20.44 -11.57 -1.15
C ASP A 19 20.21 -10.83 0.19
N GLY A 20 19.04 -11.06 0.81
CA GLY A 20 18.65 -10.44 2.07
C GLY A 20 18.21 -8.96 1.99
N LYS A 21 18.24 -8.35 0.80
CA LYS A 21 17.76 -6.98 0.54
C LYS A 21 16.36 -7.01 -0.07
N SER A 22 15.50 -6.11 0.39
CA SER A 22 14.15 -5.92 -0.16
C SER A 22 14.06 -4.58 -0.87
N THR A 23 13.44 -4.56 -2.04
CA THR A 23 13.02 -3.35 -2.76
C THR A 23 11.50 -3.35 -2.88
N TYR A 24 10.90 -2.17 -2.79
CA TYR A 24 9.44 -2.02 -2.78
C TYR A 24 8.98 -1.11 -3.90
N GLU A 25 8.04 -1.59 -4.70
CA GLU A 25 7.42 -0.83 -5.79
C GLU A 25 5.92 -0.70 -5.53
N LEU A 26 5.42 0.54 -5.43
CA LEU A 26 4.01 0.82 -5.24
C LEU A 26 3.29 0.96 -6.58
N GLU A 27 2.25 0.15 -6.75
CA GLU A 27 1.29 0.17 -7.85
C GLU A 27 -0.08 0.63 -7.33
N CYS A 28 -0.74 1.52 -8.08
CA CYS A 28 -2.05 2.05 -7.75
C CYS A 28 -3.14 1.40 -8.60
N HIS A 29 -4.23 1.01 -7.95
CA HIS A 29 -5.34 0.30 -8.58
C HIS A 29 -6.68 0.84 -8.09
N GLY A 30 -7.73 0.57 -8.86
CA GLY A 30 -9.08 1.04 -8.58
C GLY A 30 -9.36 2.40 -9.19
N ASN A 31 -10.50 2.97 -8.82
CA ASN A 31 -10.96 4.25 -9.36
C ASN A 31 -11.40 5.17 -8.23
N CYS A 32 -11.35 6.46 -8.53
CA CYS A 32 -11.86 7.50 -7.67
C CYS A 32 -13.24 7.94 -8.17
N ASP A 33 -14.03 8.56 -7.30
CA ASP A 33 -15.31 9.14 -7.71
C ASP A 33 -15.10 10.25 -8.76
N LYS A 34 -13.97 10.95 -8.66
CA LYS A 34 -13.48 11.92 -9.65
C LYS A 34 -12.02 11.60 -9.96
N GLY A 35 -11.73 11.19 -11.19
CA GLY A 35 -10.36 10.92 -11.65
C GLY A 35 -9.86 9.50 -11.39
N GLU A 36 -8.55 9.31 -11.58
CA GLU A 36 -7.86 8.03 -11.42
C GLU A 36 -7.22 7.92 -10.03
N CYS A 37 -7.01 6.68 -9.60
CA CYS A 37 -6.28 6.38 -8.36
C CYS A 37 -4.79 6.50 -8.65
N ASP A 38 -4.19 7.61 -8.22
CA ASP A 38 -2.82 7.96 -8.56
C ASP A 38 -1.87 7.86 -7.37
N LYS A 39 -0.59 7.73 -7.70
CA LYS A 39 0.50 7.77 -6.71
C LYS A 39 0.64 9.19 -6.16
N ARG A 40 0.63 9.29 -4.84
CA ARG A 40 0.85 10.51 -4.05
C ARG A 40 2.17 10.39 -3.32
N SER A 41 2.81 11.53 -3.05
CA SER A 41 4.03 11.56 -2.23
C SER A 41 4.07 12.78 -1.32
N GLU A 42 4.66 12.61 -0.15
CA GLU A 42 4.93 13.67 0.81
C GLU A 42 6.34 13.48 1.35
N LYS A 43 7.06 14.59 1.57
CA LYS A 43 8.38 14.57 2.20
C LYS A 43 8.30 15.29 3.54
N ASP A 44 8.64 14.59 4.61
CA ASP A 44 8.68 15.18 5.95
C ASP A 44 9.94 16.06 6.15
N HIS A 45 9.96 16.78 7.27
CA HIS A 45 11.07 17.66 7.65
C HIS A 45 12.37 16.90 8.01
N HIS A 46 12.29 15.58 8.24
CA HIS A 46 13.44 14.70 8.43
C HIS A 46 13.99 14.15 7.10
N GLY A 47 13.32 14.44 5.99
CA GLY A 47 13.69 13.98 4.66
C GLY A 47 13.14 12.61 4.28
N THR A 48 12.25 12.02 5.09
CA THR A 48 11.52 10.81 4.77
C THR A 48 10.50 11.10 3.69
N ILE A 49 10.49 10.30 2.62
CA ILE A 49 9.47 10.34 1.58
C ILE A 49 8.44 9.26 1.89
N ILE A 50 7.15 9.59 1.89
CA ILE A 50 6.04 8.66 2.04
C ILE A 50 5.26 8.66 0.73
N GLU A 51 5.10 7.50 0.11
CA GLU A 51 4.35 7.31 -1.13
C GLU A 51 3.14 6.41 -0.88
N TRP A 52 1.98 6.78 -1.42
CA TRP A 52 0.74 6.00 -1.30
C TRP A 52 -0.17 6.20 -2.51
N CYS A 53 -1.24 5.43 -2.63
CA CYS A 53 -2.24 5.62 -3.67
C CYS A 53 -3.45 6.38 -3.12
N GLY A 54 -3.93 7.41 -3.80
CA GLY A 54 -5.04 8.23 -3.30
C GLY A 54 -5.76 9.04 -4.37
N CYS A 55 -7.05 9.29 -4.14
CA CYS A 55 -7.90 10.03 -5.06
C CYS A 55 -7.74 11.54 -4.97
N GLU A 56 -7.60 12.05 -3.74
CA GLU A 56 -7.38 13.46 -3.46
C GLU A 56 -6.17 13.61 -2.54
N ASP A 57 -5.54 14.78 -2.57
CA ASP A 57 -4.41 15.07 -1.70
C ASP A 57 -4.83 14.98 -0.23
N GLY A 58 -4.13 14.16 0.54
CA GLY A 58 -4.40 13.95 1.97
C GLY A 58 -5.41 12.84 2.31
N GLU A 59 -5.99 12.15 1.32
CA GLU A 59 -6.79 10.95 1.60
C GLU A 59 -5.89 9.82 2.10
N ARG A 60 -6.08 9.42 3.36
CA ARG A 60 -5.30 8.39 4.06
C ARG A 60 -6.23 7.34 4.68
N SER A 61 -7.10 6.74 3.86
CA SER A 61 -7.92 5.57 4.24
C SER A 61 -7.03 4.32 4.42
N CYS A 62 -7.62 3.17 4.76
CA CYS A 62 -6.88 1.92 4.96
C CYS A 62 -6.18 1.52 3.66
N ASN A 63 -4.91 1.87 3.57
CA ASN A 63 -4.12 1.77 2.35
C ASN A 63 -2.65 1.59 2.73
N ILE A 64 -1.92 0.91 1.86
CA ILE A 64 -0.49 0.66 2.00
C ILE A 64 0.29 1.89 1.56
N TYR A 65 1.37 2.21 2.28
CA TYR A 65 2.33 3.21 1.88
C TYR A 65 3.75 2.64 1.88
N VAL A 66 4.62 3.26 1.07
CA VAL A 66 6.07 3.02 1.09
C VAL A 66 6.73 4.25 1.70
N SER A 67 7.49 4.06 2.78
CA SER A 67 8.31 5.12 3.37
C SER A 67 9.78 4.90 3.02
N THR A 68 10.43 5.90 2.42
CA THR A 68 11.87 5.91 2.13
C THR A 68 12.55 6.95 3.01
N ASP A 69 13.42 6.52 3.92
CA ASP A 69 14.14 7.45 4.80
C ASP A 69 15.25 8.23 4.06
N ALA A 70 15.85 9.21 4.74
CA ALA A 70 16.94 10.01 4.19
C ALA A 70 18.20 9.21 3.78
N ARG A 71 18.32 7.94 4.19
CA ARG A 71 19.41 7.03 3.82
C ARG A 71 19.01 6.09 2.68
N GLY A 72 17.81 6.25 2.11
CA GLY A 72 17.27 5.41 1.05
C GLY A 72 16.74 4.05 1.54
N ARG A 73 16.56 3.86 2.85
CA ARG A 73 15.96 2.62 3.38
C ARG A 73 14.45 2.70 3.23
N GLN A 74 13.87 1.64 2.66
CA GLN A 74 12.45 1.54 2.42
C GLN A 74 11.76 0.64 3.43
N PHE A 75 10.55 1.00 3.81
CA PHE A 75 9.64 0.21 4.64
C PHE A 75 8.22 0.34 4.10
N ILE A 76 7.38 -0.65 4.39
CA ILE A 76 5.95 -0.63 4.06
C ILE A 76 5.13 -0.72 5.33
N ASP A 77 4.01 -0.02 5.37
CA ASP A 77 3.02 -0.14 6.45
C ASP A 77 1.66 0.35 5.95
N CYS A 78 0.66 0.30 6.83
CA CYS A 78 -0.71 0.71 6.56
C CYS A 78 -1.04 2.04 7.23
N PHE A 79 -1.79 2.90 6.53
CA PHE A 79 -2.56 3.93 7.21
C PHE A 79 -3.68 3.27 8.03
N THR A 80 -3.86 3.72 9.27
CA THR A 80 -4.75 3.07 10.25
C THR A 80 -6.20 3.56 10.21
N LEU A 81 -6.53 4.52 9.33
CA LEU A 81 -7.87 5.10 9.23
C LEU A 81 -8.76 4.33 8.25
N GLY A 82 -10.06 4.61 8.25
CA GLY A 82 -11.01 4.12 7.23
C GLY A 82 -11.60 2.72 7.47
N CYS A 83 -11.19 2.03 8.54
CA CYS A 83 -11.86 0.79 8.95
C CYS A 83 -13.08 1.05 9.84
N LYS A 84 -14.07 0.15 9.78
CA LYS A 84 -15.25 0.19 10.65
C LYS A 84 -14.87 -0.19 12.09
N GLU A 85 -15.72 0.17 13.04
CA GLU A 85 -15.58 -0.24 14.44
C GLU A 85 -15.42 -1.76 14.57
N GLY A 86 -14.48 -2.20 15.41
CA GLY A 86 -14.13 -3.62 15.57
C GLY A 86 -13.18 -4.19 14.51
N MET A 87 -12.73 -3.37 13.55
CA MET A 87 -11.73 -3.75 12.54
C MET A 87 -10.48 -2.89 12.63
N GLU A 88 -9.35 -3.44 12.21
CA GLU A 88 -8.08 -2.72 12.08
C GLU A 88 -7.52 -2.87 10.66
N CYS A 89 -6.89 -1.81 10.17
CA CYS A 89 -6.15 -1.87 8.91
C CYS A 89 -4.83 -2.60 9.14
N ARG A 90 -4.64 -3.73 8.47
CA ARG A 90 -3.44 -4.57 8.62
C ARG A 90 -2.79 -4.88 7.29
N LEU A 91 -1.48 -5.06 7.33
CA LEU A 91 -0.69 -5.49 6.19
C LEU A 91 -0.99 -6.96 5.88
N VAL A 92 -1.32 -7.26 4.63
CA VAL A 92 -1.73 -8.59 4.16
C VAL A 92 -0.92 -8.94 2.91
N ALA A 93 -0.37 -10.16 2.88
CA ALA A 93 0.22 -10.71 1.66
C ALA A 93 -0.89 -11.25 0.75
N LEU A 94 -0.98 -10.72 -0.46
CA LEU A 94 -1.90 -11.19 -1.50
C LEU A 94 -1.34 -12.42 -2.22
N LYS A 95 -0.05 -12.37 -2.52
CA LYS A 95 0.63 -13.38 -3.31
C LYS A 95 2.08 -13.48 -2.89
N ARG A 96 2.61 -14.70 -2.86
CA ARG A 96 4.03 -14.96 -2.64
C ARG A 96 4.53 -15.93 -3.69
N GLU A 97 5.60 -15.55 -4.36
CA GLU A 97 6.29 -16.33 -5.37
C GLU A 97 7.76 -16.42 -5.01
N GLU A 98 8.35 -17.61 -5.16
CA GLU A 98 9.77 -17.82 -4.95
C GLU A 98 10.32 -18.62 -6.13
N ARG A 99 11.33 -18.06 -6.80
CA ARG A 99 11.97 -18.69 -7.96
C ARG A 99 13.44 -18.32 -8.02
N GLU A 100 14.31 -19.32 -8.13
CA GLU A 100 15.75 -19.12 -8.35
C GLU A 100 16.41 -18.20 -7.32
N GLY A 101 15.99 -18.27 -6.05
CA GLY A 101 16.50 -17.44 -4.95
C GLY A 101 15.97 -15.99 -4.93
N LEU A 102 15.09 -15.64 -5.87
CA LEU A 102 14.31 -14.41 -5.86
C LEU A 102 12.96 -14.68 -5.21
N MET A 103 12.61 -13.88 -4.20
CA MET A 103 11.28 -13.89 -3.60
C MET A 103 10.53 -12.63 -4.00
N ARG A 104 9.32 -12.78 -4.53
CA ARG A 104 8.41 -11.69 -4.87
C ARG A 104 7.15 -11.82 -4.03
N ILE A 105 6.79 -10.77 -3.30
CA ILE A 105 5.58 -10.73 -2.46
C ILE A 105 4.75 -9.52 -2.87
N GLU A 106 3.47 -9.73 -3.13
CA GLU A 106 2.50 -8.66 -3.31
C GLU A 106 1.81 -8.39 -1.97
N TRP A 107 1.97 -7.18 -1.47
CA TRP A 107 1.41 -6.70 -0.21
C TRP A 107 0.30 -5.70 -0.46
N THR A 108 -0.72 -5.71 0.40
CA THR A 108 -1.71 -4.64 0.47
C THR A 108 -2.13 -4.42 1.92
N CYS A 109 -2.95 -3.42 2.16
CA CYS A 109 -3.57 -3.19 3.46
C CYS A 109 -5.07 -3.44 3.36
N ALA A 110 -5.62 -4.15 4.36
CA ALA A 110 -7.03 -4.46 4.41
C ALA A 110 -7.56 -4.34 5.85
N CYS A 111 -8.82 -3.94 5.97
CA CYS A 111 -9.53 -3.98 7.25
C CYS A 111 -9.83 -5.43 7.63
N VAL A 112 -9.28 -5.88 8.74
CA VAL A 112 -9.48 -7.23 9.29
C VAL A 112 -10.14 -7.15 10.67
N MET A 113 -10.96 -8.15 11.02
CA MET A 113 -11.47 -8.27 12.39
C MET A 113 -10.34 -8.72 13.32
N LEU A 114 -10.24 -8.10 14.50
CA LEU A 114 -9.35 -8.58 15.54
C LEU A 114 -9.85 -9.93 16.07
N PRO A 115 -8.97 -10.94 16.25
CA PRO A 115 -9.34 -12.10 17.04
C PRO A 115 -9.63 -11.62 18.47
N GLY A 116 -10.86 -11.84 18.94
CA GLY A 116 -11.28 -11.58 20.31
C GLY A 116 -10.69 -12.56 21.31
#